data_AF-A0A538K624-F1
#
_entry.id   AF-A0A538K624-F1
#
_cell.length_a   1.000
_cell.length_b   1.000
_cell.length_c   1.000
_cell.angle_alpha   90.00
_cell.angle_beta   90.00
_cell.angle_gamma   90.00
#
_symmetry.space_group_name_H-M   'P 1'
#
loop_
_entity.id
_entity.type
_entity.pdbx_description
1 polymer ?
#
loop_
_entity_poly.entity_id
_entity_poly.type
_entity_poly.pdbx_seq_one_letter_code
_entity_poly.pdbx_strand_id
1 'polypeptide(L)'
;MLALVAAAALLASRPTPLYPLPAPAIADCERMQTRVRFAVLCPARMPRPTRGWRRGESPAPFHSDVLGSPGRPGLPTPYGLEFGYSAPVEPQSGPNWRRLLWHNRPCCFLHFTIFRPAGAALPRGLRAARLGGEQGLLLPARGYGLRGTVGYWWSNHTWFLWYENGTLYAASLHYFGRGTTPLLSRLIRQLRPARQLRRR
;
A
#
# COMPACT_ATOMS: atom_id res chain seq x y z
N MET A 1 17.12 41.19 -28.86
CA MET A 1 16.74 40.76 -27.49
C MET A 1 15.98 39.44 -27.63
N LEU A 2 16.67 38.31 -27.50
CA LEU A 2 16.04 36.97 -27.56
C LEU A 2 15.56 36.58 -26.15
N ALA A 3 14.26 36.31 -26.04
CA ALA A 3 13.66 35.74 -24.84
C ALA A 3 14.06 34.27 -24.70
N LEU A 4 14.89 33.96 -23.68
CA LEU A 4 15.08 32.60 -23.19
C LEU A 4 13.83 32.19 -22.41
N VAL A 5 12.89 31.53 -23.09
CA VAL A 5 11.86 30.75 -22.41
C VAL A 5 12.55 29.52 -21.85
N ALA A 6 12.94 29.59 -20.57
CA ALA A 6 13.37 28.43 -19.81
C ALA A 6 12.16 27.49 -19.66
N ALA A 7 11.99 26.58 -20.61
CA ALA A 7 11.11 25.44 -20.47
C ALA A 7 11.71 24.53 -19.38
N ALA A 8 11.41 24.84 -18.12
CA ALA A 8 11.58 23.92 -17.02
C ALA A 8 10.66 22.73 -17.31
N ALA A 9 11.19 21.72 -18.00
CA ALA A 9 10.55 20.44 -18.17
C ALA A 9 10.21 19.92 -16.77
N LEU A 10 8.93 20.06 -16.41
CA LEU A 10 8.28 19.25 -15.38
C LEU A 10 8.50 17.81 -15.80
N LEU A 11 9.60 17.20 -15.36
CA LEU A 11 9.84 15.77 -15.40
C LEU A 11 8.77 15.13 -14.50
N ALA A 12 7.55 15.05 -15.01
CA ALA A 12 6.51 14.21 -14.47
C ALA A 12 7.07 12.78 -14.51
N SER A 13 7.60 12.33 -13.37
CA SER A 13 8.06 10.98 -13.17
C SER A 13 6.98 10.02 -13.69
N ARG A 14 7.33 9.19 -14.69
CA ARG A 14 6.40 8.26 -15.31
C ARG A 14 5.67 7.45 -14.22
N PRO A 15 4.35 7.26 -14.32
CA PRO A 15 3.62 6.47 -13.34
C PRO A 15 4.21 5.06 -13.20
N THR A 16 4.36 4.56 -11.96
CA THR A 16 4.81 3.18 -11.69
C THR A 16 3.96 2.17 -12.47
N PRO A 17 4.52 1.31 -13.33
CA PRO A 17 3.74 0.29 -14.03
C PRO A 17 3.04 -0.67 -13.06
N LEU A 18 1.85 -1.13 -13.43
CA LEU A 18 1.07 -2.11 -12.66
C LEU A 18 0.83 -3.36 -13.53
N TYR A 19 1.19 -4.51 -12.98
CA TYR A 19 1.15 -5.81 -13.64
C TYR A 19 0.12 -6.72 -12.96
N PRO A 20 -0.39 -7.77 -13.64
CA PRO A 20 -1.30 -8.73 -13.03
C PRO A 20 -0.76 -9.25 -11.69
N LEU A 21 -1.66 -9.33 -10.70
CA LEU A 21 -1.37 -9.91 -9.39
C LEU A 21 -0.90 -11.37 -9.56
N PRO A 22 0.16 -11.81 -8.86
CA PRO A 22 0.61 -13.20 -8.93
C PRO A 22 -0.47 -14.19 -8.47
N ALA A 23 -0.52 -15.37 -9.10
CA ALA A 23 -1.51 -16.40 -8.78
C ALA A 23 -1.52 -16.84 -7.30
N PRO A 24 -0.36 -16.98 -6.60
CA PRO A 24 -0.37 -17.28 -5.17
C PRO A 24 -1.11 -16.22 -4.34
N ALA A 25 -0.94 -14.94 -4.68
CA ALA A 25 -1.61 -13.84 -3.99
C ALA A 25 -3.12 -13.79 -4.28
N ILE A 26 -3.54 -14.19 -5.49
CA ILE A 26 -4.97 -14.40 -5.80
C ILE A 26 -5.54 -15.51 -4.91
N ALA A 27 -4.82 -16.63 -4.75
CA ALA A 27 -5.26 -17.73 -3.89
C ALA A 27 -5.38 -17.31 -2.41
N ASP A 28 -4.50 -16.42 -1.93
CA ASP A 28 -4.59 -15.85 -0.59
C ASP A 28 -5.84 -14.99 -0.40
N CYS A 29 -6.17 -14.17 -1.40
CA CYS A 29 -7.41 -13.41 -1.44
C CYS A 29 -8.66 -14.29 -1.36
N GLU A 30 -8.69 -15.35 -2.15
CA GLU A 30 -9.81 -16.30 -2.18
C GLU A 30 -9.94 -17.04 -0.85
N ARG A 31 -8.82 -17.52 -0.30
CA ARG A 31 -8.78 -18.18 1.01
C ARG A 31 -9.22 -17.26 2.14
N MET A 32 -8.89 -15.97 2.07
CA MET A 32 -9.37 -15.00 3.05
C MET A 32 -10.89 -14.80 2.94
N GLN A 33 -11.42 -14.72 1.71
CA GLN A 33 -12.85 -14.53 1.46
C GLN A 33 -13.71 -15.65 2.05
N THR A 34 -13.22 -16.89 2.11
CA THR A 34 -13.98 -18.01 2.71
C THR A 34 -14.10 -17.90 4.23
N ARG A 35 -13.30 -17.04 4.88
CA ARG A 35 -13.24 -16.89 6.34
C ARG A 35 -14.00 -15.67 6.87
N VAL A 36 -14.50 -14.81 5.99
CA VAL A 36 -15.17 -13.55 6.36
C VAL A 36 -16.46 -13.34 5.58
N ARG A 37 -17.38 -12.55 6.15
CA ARG A 37 -18.70 -12.27 5.56
C ARG A 37 -18.76 -10.99 4.71
N PHE A 38 -17.74 -10.13 4.80
CA PHE A 38 -17.61 -8.94 3.96
C PHE A 38 -16.83 -9.27 2.68
N ALA A 39 -16.91 -8.40 1.68
CA ALA A 39 -16.14 -8.58 0.45
C ALA A 39 -14.65 -8.34 0.72
N VAL A 40 -13.81 -9.34 0.52
CA VAL A 40 -12.35 -9.15 0.55
C VAL A 40 -11.94 -8.43 -0.73
N LEU A 41 -11.41 -7.22 -0.58
CA LEU A 41 -10.92 -6.42 -1.68
C LEU A 41 -9.44 -6.70 -1.93
N CYS A 42 -9.11 -7.06 -3.16
CA CYS A 42 -7.75 -7.36 -3.59
C CYS A 42 -7.39 -6.66 -4.90
N PRO A 43 -6.13 -6.22 -5.07
CA PRO A 43 -5.72 -5.51 -6.27
C PRO A 43 -5.63 -6.46 -7.46
N ALA A 44 -6.29 -6.15 -8.57
CA ALA A 44 -6.12 -6.89 -9.82
C ALA A 44 -4.72 -6.71 -10.43
N ARG A 45 -4.07 -5.58 -10.13
CA ARG A 45 -2.72 -5.25 -10.61
C ARG A 45 -1.89 -4.55 -9.55
N MET A 46 -0.59 -4.85 -9.52
CA MET A 46 0.38 -4.37 -8.54
C MET A 46 1.72 -3.99 -9.20
N PRO A 47 2.53 -3.11 -8.58
CA PRO A 47 3.93 -2.94 -8.93
C PRO A 47 4.69 -4.26 -8.82
N ARG A 48 5.75 -4.41 -9.62
CA ARG A 48 6.68 -5.54 -9.53
C ARG A 48 8.06 -5.03 -9.12
N PRO A 49 8.84 -5.82 -8.38
CA PRO A 49 10.20 -5.48 -8.04
C PRO A 49 11.07 -5.59 -9.31
N THR A 50 11.89 -4.58 -9.56
CA THR A 50 12.77 -4.48 -10.74
C THR A 50 14.24 -4.28 -10.37
N ARG A 51 14.55 -4.06 -9.09
CA ARG A 51 15.91 -3.81 -8.62
C ARG A 51 16.14 -4.40 -7.23
N GLY A 52 17.21 -5.18 -7.07
CA GLY A 52 17.73 -5.64 -5.78
C GLY A 52 18.61 -4.60 -5.08
N TRP A 53 19.20 -4.98 -3.94
CA TRP A 53 20.05 -4.08 -3.14
C TRP A 53 21.35 -3.72 -3.86
N ARG A 54 21.95 -4.68 -4.57
CA ARG A 54 23.19 -4.51 -5.32
C ARG A 54 22.96 -4.63 -6.83
N ARG A 55 23.89 -4.07 -7.61
CA ARG A 55 23.88 -4.25 -9.07
C ARG A 55 24.10 -5.74 -9.38
N GLY A 56 23.24 -6.30 -10.23
CA GLY A 56 23.28 -7.73 -10.61
C GLY A 56 22.55 -8.65 -9.63
N GLU A 57 22.05 -8.14 -8.51
CA GLU A 57 21.25 -8.92 -7.56
C GLU A 57 19.80 -8.99 -8.04
N SER A 58 19.22 -10.20 -7.99
CA SER A 58 17.80 -10.41 -8.25
C SER A 58 16.95 -9.62 -7.25
N PRO A 59 15.84 -8.99 -7.69
CA PRO A 59 14.93 -8.32 -6.77
C PRO A 59 14.28 -9.31 -5.80
N ALA A 60 13.94 -8.86 -4.59
CA ALA A 60 13.23 -9.67 -3.62
C ALA A 60 11.89 -10.17 -4.20
N PRO A 61 11.48 -11.42 -3.92
CA PRO A 61 10.23 -11.97 -4.45
C PRO A 61 9.02 -11.21 -3.89
N PHE A 62 7.96 -11.17 -4.70
CA PHE A 62 6.65 -10.70 -4.26
C PHE A 62 6.06 -11.69 -3.25
N HIS A 63 5.45 -11.18 -2.19
CA HIS A 63 4.70 -11.95 -1.22
C HIS A 63 3.35 -11.31 -0.92
N SER A 64 2.47 -12.12 -0.35
CA SER A 64 1.22 -11.71 0.26
C SER A 64 1.02 -12.47 1.55
N ASP A 65 0.56 -11.77 2.58
CA ASP A 65 0.35 -12.33 3.90
C ASP A 65 -1.01 -11.90 4.44
N VAL A 66 -1.57 -12.74 5.31
CA VAL A 66 -2.87 -12.47 5.92
C VAL A 66 -2.67 -11.61 7.16
N LEU A 67 -3.37 -10.48 7.21
CA LEU A 67 -3.45 -9.62 8.38
C LEU A 67 -4.54 -10.12 9.33
N GLY A 68 -4.17 -10.25 10.61
CA GLY A 68 -5.06 -10.69 11.70
C GLY A 68 -5.15 -12.20 11.85
N SER A 69 -6.09 -12.66 12.66
CA SER A 69 -6.34 -14.09 12.93
C SER A 69 -7.68 -14.53 12.33
N PRO A 70 -7.78 -14.81 11.02
CA PRO A 70 -9.05 -15.17 10.38
C PRO A 70 -9.66 -16.48 10.90
N GLY A 71 -8.89 -17.33 11.58
CA GLY A 71 -9.41 -18.51 12.30
C GLY A 71 -10.08 -18.20 13.64
N ARG A 72 -10.09 -16.94 14.08
CA ARG A 72 -10.74 -16.46 15.31
C ARG A 72 -11.54 -15.18 15.03
N PRO A 73 -12.64 -15.23 14.27
CA PRO A 73 -13.40 -14.05 13.81
C PRO A 73 -14.05 -13.23 14.94
N GLY A 74 -14.12 -13.77 16.16
CA GLY A 74 -14.65 -13.06 17.33
C GLY A 74 -13.67 -12.11 18.01
N LEU A 75 -12.39 -12.13 17.64
CA LEU A 75 -11.42 -11.17 18.15
C LEU A 75 -11.55 -9.84 17.39
N PRO A 76 -11.50 -8.67 18.07
CA PRO A 76 -11.57 -7.37 17.41
C PRO A 76 -10.22 -7.02 16.75
N THR A 77 -9.73 -7.87 15.84
CA THR A 77 -8.47 -7.67 15.11
C THR A 77 -8.75 -7.24 13.68
N PRO A 78 -7.87 -6.46 13.03
CA PRO A 78 -8.01 -6.15 11.61
C PRO A 78 -8.03 -7.43 10.77
N TYR A 79 -8.85 -7.47 9.71
CA TYR A 79 -8.95 -8.62 8.80
C TYR A 79 -8.67 -8.17 7.38
N GLY A 80 -7.59 -8.67 6.78
CA GLY A 80 -7.29 -8.42 5.38
C GLY A 80 -5.97 -9.02 4.94
N LEU A 81 -5.29 -8.34 4.02
CA LEU A 81 -4.06 -8.80 3.40
C LEU A 81 -3.04 -7.68 3.33
N GLU A 82 -1.78 -8.07 3.40
CA GLU A 82 -0.64 -7.27 2.98
C GLU A 82 0.00 -7.86 1.73
N PHE A 83 0.59 -6.99 0.93
CA PHE A 83 1.27 -7.31 -0.32
C PHE A 83 2.56 -6.54 -0.37
N GLY A 84 3.66 -7.22 -0.69
CA GLY A 84 4.95 -6.56 -0.62
C GLY A 84 6.09 -7.30 -1.26
N TYR A 85 7.25 -6.66 -1.16
CA TYR A 85 8.56 -7.22 -1.47
C TYR A 85 9.64 -6.37 -0.80
N SER A 86 10.71 -7.05 -0.40
CA SER A 86 11.86 -6.47 0.31
C SER A 86 11.47 -5.86 1.68
N ALA A 87 12.45 -5.25 2.35
CA ALA A 87 12.30 -4.61 3.65
C ALA A 87 12.42 -3.08 3.53
N PRO A 88 11.73 -2.31 4.40
CA PRO A 88 11.82 -0.86 4.39
C PRO A 88 13.18 -0.39 4.91
N VAL A 89 13.61 0.78 4.42
CA VAL A 89 14.66 1.59 5.04
C VAL A 89 14.01 2.63 5.94
N GLU A 90 14.35 2.58 7.22
CA GLU A 90 13.76 3.40 8.27
C GLU A 90 14.85 3.98 9.17
N PRO A 91 14.55 4.95 10.06
CA PRO A 91 15.51 5.45 11.04
C PRO A 91 16.22 4.35 11.85
N GLN A 92 15.56 3.22 12.08
CA GLN A 92 16.07 2.06 12.79
C GLN A 92 17.05 1.21 11.96
N SER A 93 17.16 1.42 10.64
CA SER A 93 18.08 0.70 9.76
C SER A 93 19.57 1.11 9.93
N GLY A 94 19.89 1.95 10.92
CA GLY A 94 21.23 2.38 11.26
C GLY A 94 21.56 3.84 10.89
N PRO A 95 22.75 4.35 11.28
CA PRO A 95 23.08 5.78 11.20
C PRO A 95 23.03 6.35 9.78
N ASN A 96 23.23 5.51 8.77
CA ASN A 96 23.27 5.90 7.36
C ASN A 96 21.95 5.71 6.60
N TRP A 97 20.83 5.39 7.28
CA TRP A 97 19.56 5.04 6.64
C TRP A 97 19.10 6.06 5.58
N ARG A 98 19.33 7.37 5.81
CA ARG A 98 18.94 8.43 4.86
C ARG A 98 19.57 8.23 3.48
N ARG A 99 20.81 7.74 3.41
CA ARG A 99 21.51 7.45 2.15
C ARG A 99 20.92 6.25 1.40
N LEU A 100 20.13 5.43 2.08
CA LEU A 100 19.51 4.22 1.55
C LEU A 100 18.02 4.42 1.20
N LEU A 101 17.46 5.62 1.40
CA LEU A 101 16.05 5.94 1.11
C LEU A 101 15.63 5.75 -0.35
N TRP A 102 16.59 5.65 -1.27
CA TRP A 102 16.31 5.26 -2.65
C TRP A 102 15.66 3.88 -2.73
N HIS A 103 15.88 3.00 -1.74
CA HIS A 103 15.34 1.64 -1.71
C HIS A 103 13.84 1.60 -1.43
N ASN A 104 13.28 2.58 -0.71
CA ASN A 104 11.84 2.64 -0.41
C ASN A 104 10.95 2.88 -1.63
N ARG A 105 11.53 2.99 -2.84
CA ARG A 105 10.80 3.26 -4.08
C ARG A 105 10.13 1.98 -4.60
N PRO A 106 9.01 2.10 -5.36
CA PRO A 106 8.31 0.94 -5.91
C PRO A 106 9.14 -0.01 -6.79
N CYS A 107 10.31 0.39 -7.28
CA CYS A 107 11.22 -0.52 -7.99
C CYS A 107 11.78 -1.64 -7.10
N CYS A 108 11.80 -1.42 -5.80
CA CYS A 108 12.81 -1.98 -4.92
C CYS A 108 12.19 -2.43 -3.59
N PHE A 109 11.17 -1.70 -3.12
CA PHE A 109 10.39 -2.03 -1.95
C PHE A 109 8.91 -1.67 -2.17
N LEU A 110 8.03 -2.48 -1.61
CA LEU A 110 6.60 -2.22 -1.52
C LEU A 110 6.08 -2.86 -0.22
N HIS A 111 5.25 -2.10 0.48
CA HIS A 111 4.40 -2.64 1.54
C HIS A 111 3.04 -1.94 1.43
N PHE A 112 2.06 -2.66 0.89
CA PHE A 112 0.69 -2.22 0.69
C PHE A 112 -0.25 -3.12 1.50
N THR A 113 -1.13 -2.52 2.29
CA THR A 113 -2.11 -3.28 3.08
C THR A 113 -3.52 -2.87 2.69
N ILE A 114 -4.46 -3.82 2.75
CA ILE A 114 -5.90 -3.57 2.62
C ILE A 114 -6.65 -4.50 3.57
N PHE A 115 -7.40 -3.91 4.49
CA PHE A 115 -8.14 -4.67 5.49
C PHE A 115 -9.38 -3.93 5.99
N ARG A 116 -10.28 -4.67 6.65
CA ARG A 116 -11.33 -4.09 7.48
C ARG A 116 -10.74 -3.78 8.86
N PRO A 117 -10.66 -2.52 9.29
CA PRO A 117 -10.18 -2.18 10.62
C PRO A 117 -11.17 -2.67 11.70
N ALA A 118 -10.64 -3.11 12.83
CA ALA A 118 -11.39 -3.45 14.04
C ALA A 118 -10.51 -3.25 15.29
N GLY A 119 -11.13 -3.05 16.45
CA GLY A 119 -10.45 -3.00 17.76
C GLY A 119 -9.50 -1.84 18.02
N ALA A 120 -9.40 -0.86 17.13
CA ALA A 120 -8.67 0.37 17.37
C ALA A 120 -9.52 1.58 16.98
N ALA A 121 -9.44 2.64 17.78
CA ALA A 121 -10.01 3.93 17.41
C ALA A 121 -9.34 4.47 16.14
N LEU A 122 -10.08 5.27 15.36
CA LEU A 122 -9.52 5.93 14.19
C LEU A 122 -8.44 6.95 14.60
N PRO A 123 -7.34 7.07 13.85
CA PRO A 123 -6.27 8.00 14.16
C PRO A 123 -6.72 9.45 13.95
N ARG A 124 -6.16 10.38 14.73
CA ARG A 124 -6.38 11.82 14.55
C ARG A 124 -5.68 12.35 13.28
N GLY A 125 -6.20 13.44 12.72
CA GLY A 125 -5.62 14.11 11.55
C GLY A 125 -6.08 13.54 10.21
N LEU A 126 -7.13 12.72 10.21
CA LEU A 126 -7.84 12.30 9.01
C LEU A 126 -8.47 13.51 8.32
N ARG A 127 -8.35 13.58 7.00
CA ARG A 127 -8.96 14.64 6.17
C ARG A 127 -9.74 14.04 5.01
N ALA A 128 -10.82 14.69 4.60
CA ALA A 128 -11.58 14.28 3.43
C ALA A 128 -10.69 14.24 2.17
N ALA A 129 -10.83 13.19 1.37
CA ALA A 129 -10.12 13.00 0.12
C ALA A 129 -10.87 12.06 -0.82
N ARG A 130 -10.49 12.06 -2.10
CA ARG A 130 -10.95 11.09 -3.10
C ARG A 130 -9.78 10.35 -3.71
N LEU A 131 -9.67 9.05 -3.49
CA LEU A 131 -8.61 8.21 -4.05
C LEU A 131 -9.22 7.01 -4.79
N GLY A 132 -8.67 6.65 -5.95
CA GLY A 132 -9.09 5.46 -6.70
C GLY A 132 -10.52 5.46 -7.25
N GLY A 133 -11.28 6.54 -7.06
CA GLY A 133 -12.72 6.62 -7.37
C GLY A 133 -13.57 6.77 -6.10
N GLU A 134 -13.03 6.37 -4.96
CA GLU A 134 -13.71 6.33 -3.66
C GLU A 134 -13.61 7.66 -2.92
N GLN A 135 -14.71 8.04 -2.26
CA GLN A 135 -14.74 9.16 -1.32
C GLN A 135 -14.45 8.64 0.09
N GLY A 136 -13.56 9.31 0.82
CA GLY A 136 -13.12 8.81 2.11
C GLY A 136 -12.22 9.77 2.88
N LEU A 137 -11.46 9.20 3.81
CA LEU A 137 -10.56 9.91 4.71
C LEU A 137 -9.12 9.49 4.46
N LEU A 138 -8.23 10.47 4.29
CA LEU A 138 -6.80 10.30 4.08
C LEU A 138 -6.05 10.72 5.34
N LEU A 139 -5.10 9.89 5.77
CA LEU A 139 -4.07 10.25 6.73
C LEU A 139 -2.71 10.11 6.04
N PRO A 140 -2.04 11.23 5.68
CA PRO A 140 -0.69 11.17 5.12
C PRO A 140 0.33 10.57 6.09
N ALA A 141 1.34 9.90 5.54
CA ALA A 141 2.49 9.48 6.34
C ALA A 141 3.20 10.69 6.96
N ARG A 142 3.73 10.51 8.17
CA ARG A 142 4.49 11.53 8.90
C ARG A 142 5.99 11.50 8.57
N GLY A 143 6.44 10.52 7.81
CA GLY A 143 7.83 10.37 7.40
C GLY A 143 8.20 8.91 7.16
N TYR A 144 9.47 8.58 7.35
CA TYR A 144 10.02 7.24 7.12
C TYR A 144 10.11 6.36 8.38
N GLY A 145 9.66 6.87 9.52
CA GLY A 145 9.79 6.18 10.80
C GLY A 145 8.46 5.94 11.50
N LEU A 146 8.53 5.13 12.55
CA LEU A 146 7.37 4.68 13.34
C LEU A 146 6.98 5.63 14.49
N ARG A 147 7.67 6.76 14.66
CA ARG A 147 7.37 7.72 15.74
C ARG A 147 5.96 8.28 15.58
N GLY A 148 5.12 8.05 16.61
CA GLY A 148 3.73 8.50 16.63
C GLY A 148 2.74 7.52 16.00
N THR A 149 3.16 6.27 15.74
CA THR A 149 2.28 5.13 15.46
C THR A 149 1.32 4.90 16.63
N VAL A 150 0.07 4.57 16.35
CA VAL A 150 -0.95 4.22 17.35
C VAL A 150 -1.66 2.94 16.92
N GLY A 151 -1.56 1.88 17.72
CA GLY A 151 -2.06 0.56 17.32
C GLY A 151 -1.41 0.10 16.00
N TYR A 152 -2.23 -0.34 15.05
CA TYR A 152 -1.78 -0.71 13.70
C TYR A 152 -1.75 0.46 12.70
N TRP A 153 -1.99 1.71 13.14
CA TRP A 153 -1.90 2.89 12.29
C TRP A 153 -0.45 3.40 12.21
N TRP A 154 0.38 2.72 11.43
CA TRP A 154 1.80 3.04 11.30
C TRP A 154 2.03 4.43 10.71
N SER A 155 2.88 5.23 11.37
CA SER A 155 3.13 6.64 10.99
C SER A 155 3.97 6.80 9.71
N ASN A 156 4.68 5.76 9.30
CA ASN A 156 5.41 5.66 8.03
C ASN A 156 4.52 5.26 6.85
N HIS A 157 3.21 5.08 7.07
CA HIS A 157 2.25 4.73 6.03
C HIS A 157 1.31 5.89 5.70
N THR A 158 0.97 6.01 4.42
CA THR A 158 -0.17 6.83 3.99
C THR A 158 -1.41 5.95 4.00
N TRP A 159 -2.43 6.35 4.75
CA TRP A 159 -3.66 5.59 4.95
C TRP A 159 -4.84 6.24 4.24
N PHE A 160 -5.70 5.44 3.64
CA PHE A 160 -6.99 5.87 3.10
C PHE A 160 -8.10 4.96 3.58
N LEU A 161 -9.17 5.54 4.12
CA LEU A 161 -10.30 4.84 4.68
C LEU A 161 -11.57 5.24 3.94
N TRP A 162 -12.40 4.28 3.58
CA TRP A 162 -13.67 4.54 2.91
C TRP A 162 -14.70 3.46 3.27
N TYR A 163 -15.97 3.79 3.06
CA TYR A 163 -17.05 2.82 3.16
C TYR A 163 -17.42 2.31 1.77
N GLU A 164 -17.57 1.00 1.64
CA GLU A 164 -18.14 0.36 0.46
C GLU A 164 -19.14 -0.70 0.94
N ASN A 165 -20.40 -0.59 0.49
CA ASN A 165 -21.49 -1.53 0.86
C ASN A 165 -21.59 -1.77 2.39
N GLY A 166 -21.52 -0.70 3.19
CA GLY A 166 -21.60 -0.77 4.65
C GLY A 166 -20.35 -1.29 5.36
N THR A 167 -19.29 -1.67 4.63
CA THR A 167 -18.02 -2.10 5.21
C THR A 167 -17.00 -0.97 5.16
N LEU A 168 -16.40 -0.64 6.31
CA LEU A 168 -15.24 0.24 6.38
C LEU A 168 -13.99 -0.53 5.92
N TYR A 169 -13.28 0.02 4.95
CA TYR A 169 -11.99 -0.46 4.49
C TYR A 169 -10.90 0.54 4.86
N ALA A 170 -9.69 0.01 5.12
CA ALA A 170 -8.47 0.78 5.27
C ALA A 170 -7.42 0.23 4.31
N ALA A 171 -6.97 1.06 3.38
CA ALA A 171 -5.82 0.78 2.53
C ALA A 171 -4.63 1.62 3.01
N SER A 172 -3.42 1.07 2.94
CA SER A 172 -2.22 1.81 3.30
C SER A 172 -1.05 1.48 2.38
N LEU A 173 -0.15 2.45 2.22
CA LEU A 173 1.07 2.28 1.46
C LEU A 173 2.23 2.93 2.20
N HIS A 174 3.33 2.18 2.35
CA HIS A 174 4.55 2.70 2.96
C HIS A 174 5.07 3.92 2.20
N TYR A 175 5.56 4.90 2.97
CA TYR A 175 6.00 6.18 2.46
C TYR A 175 7.30 6.11 1.66
N PHE A 176 7.31 6.81 0.53
CA PHE A 176 8.48 6.95 -0.34
C PHE A 176 8.58 8.34 -0.99
N GLY A 177 7.84 9.33 -0.48
CA GLY A 177 7.84 10.70 -0.97
C GLY A 177 6.58 11.04 -1.78
N ARG A 178 6.69 12.06 -2.65
CA ARG A 178 5.55 12.66 -3.38
C ARG A 178 4.72 11.68 -4.21
N GLY A 179 5.29 10.55 -4.62
CA GLY A 179 4.59 9.52 -5.41
C GLY A 179 3.71 8.56 -4.60
N THR A 180 3.76 8.58 -3.26
CA THR A 180 3.03 7.63 -2.41
C THR A 180 1.51 7.75 -2.57
N THR A 181 0.93 8.93 -2.38
CA THR A 181 -0.53 9.11 -2.51
C THR A 181 -1.05 8.84 -3.93
N PRO A 182 -0.38 9.30 -5.02
CA PRO A 182 -0.76 8.93 -6.37
C PRO A 182 -0.72 7.42 -6.63
N LEU A 183 0.29 6.71 -6.14
CA LEU A 183 0.36 5.25 -6.29
C LEU A 183 -0.75 4.57 -5.48
N LEU A 184 -0.97 4.96 -4.22
CA LEU A 184 -2.06 4.45 -3.39
C LEU A 184 -3.43 4.60 -4.08
N SER A 185 -3.71 5.77 -4.66
CA SER A 185 -4.92 6.00 -5.46
C SER A 185 -5.05 5.03 -6.64
N ARG A 186 -3.95 4.76 -7.35
CA ARG A 186 -3.96 3.79 -8.46
C ARG A 186 -4.17 2.36 -7.98
N LEU A 187 -3.60 1.97 -6.85
CA LEU A 187 -3.81 0.66 -6.22
C LEU A 187 -5.26 0.46 -5.79
N ILE A 188 -5.86 1.46 -5.13
CA ILE A 188 -7.28 1.45 -4.74
C ILE A 188 -8.18 1.24 -5.96
N ARG A 189 -7.90 1.91 -7.07
CA ARG A 189 -8.64 1.72 -8.34
C ARG A 189 -8.56 0.29 -8.89
N GLN A 190 -7.51 -0.46 -8.55
CA GLN A 190 -7.36 -1.87 -8.94
C GLN A 190 -8.08 -2.83 -8.00
N LEU A 191 -8.57 -2.38 -6.84
CA LEU A 191 -9.24 -3.25 -5.87
C LEU A 191 -10.53 -3.82 -6.46
N ARG A 192 -10.69 -5.13 -6.34
CA ARG A 192 -11.88 -5.88 -6.73
C ARG A 192 -12.20 -6.90 -5.65
N PRO A 193 -13.47 -7.28 -5.48
CA PRO A 193 -13.82 -8.46 -4.70
C PRO A 193 -13.00 -9.68 -5.16
N ALA A 194 -12.42 -10.44 -4.22
CA ALA A 194 -11.55 -11.58 -4.51
C ALA A 194 -12.14 -12.56 -5.55
N ARG A 195 -13.43 -12.85 -5.42
CA ARG A 195 -14.23 -13.69 -6.34
C ARG A 195 -14.26 -13.24 -7.81
N GLN A 196 -13.84 -12.01 -8.11
CA GLN A 196 -13.81 -11.44 -9.46
C GLN A 196 -12.43 -11.46 -10.12
N LEU A 197 -11.37 -11.88 -9.40
CA LEU A 197 -10.00 -11.83 -9.91
C LEU A 197 -9.67 -12.88 -10.98
N ARG A 198 -10.32 -14.05 -10.95
CA ARG A 198 -10.06 -15.17 -11.89
C ARG A 198 -10.83 -15.11 -13.21
N ARG A 199 -11.79 -14.19 -13.36
CA ARG A 199 -12.66 -14.12 -14.54
C ARG A 199 -12.04 -13.35 -15.71
N ARG A 200 -10.70 -13.33 -15.83
CA ARG A 200 -9.97 -12.61 -16.87
C ARG A 200 -8.71 -13.35 -17.28
#